data_AF-A0A820I537-F1
#
_entry.id   AF-A0A820I537-F1
#
_cell.length_a   1.000
_cell.length_b   1.000
_cell.length_c   1.000
_cell.angle_alpha   90.00
_cell.angle_beta   90.00
_cell.angle_gamma   90.00
#
_symmetry.space_group_name_H-M   'P 1'
#
loop_
_entity.id
_entity.type
_entity.pdbx_description
1 polymer ?
#
loop_
_entity_poly.entity_id
_entity_poly.type
_entity_poly.pdbx_seq_one_letter_code
_entity_poly.pdbx_strand_id
1 'polypeptide(L)'
;MGDNLNDFWRYKGSLTTPPCTEGVIWTVFKTPIIFSENEIDGFRQNISLENYRSPQAIYNRMVYRNFLNETLSSIPDYNCCSENWNNSSNSA
;
A
#
# COMPACT_ATOMS: atom_id res chain seq x y z
N MET A 1 -2.56 17.59 8.86
CA MET A 1 -1.95 16.79 7.77
C MET A 1 -2.23 15.33 8.16
N GLY A 2 -1.61 14.31 7.57
CA GLY A 2 -1.77 12.94 8.08
C GLY A 2 -1.12 12.83 9.47
N ASP A 3 -1.86 13.08 10.53
CA ASP A 3 -1.27 13.37 11.85
C ASP A 3 -1.07 12.10 12.71
N ASN A 4 -1.33 10.90 12.16
CA ASN A 4 -1.03 9.63 12.83
C ASN A 4 0.11 8.88 12.13
N LEU A 5 1.33 9.14 12.60
CA LEU A 5 2.56 8.45 12.20
C LEU A 5 2.98 7.38 13.20
N ASN A 6 2.17 7.14 14.23
CA ASN A 6 2.51 6.22 15.30
C ASN A 6 2.34 4.79 14.83
N ASP A 7 1.31 4.47 14.05
CA ASP A 7 1.04 3.10 13.61
C ASP A 7 1.58 2.85 12.20
N PHE A 8 2.44 1.84 12.05
CA PHE A 8 3.05 1.49 10.77
C PHE A 8 3.41 0.00 10.66
N TRP A 9 3.58 -0.44 9.42
CA TRP A 9 4.29 -1.67 9.07
C TRP A 9 5.73 -1.36 8.65
N ARG A 10 6.65 -2.27 8.93
CA ARG A 10 8.06 -2.16 8.55
C ARG A 10 8.60 -3.46 7.98
N TYR A 11 9.28 -3.39 6.84
CA TYR A 11 9.85 -4.58 6.19
C TYR A 11 11.06 -4.24 5.31
N LYS A 12 11.89 -5.24 5.02
CA LYS A 12 12.98 -5.14 4.05
C LYS A 12 12.46 -5.42 2.63
N GLY A 13 12.76 -4.55 1.69
CA GLY A 13 12.37 -4.68 0.30
C GLY A 13 13.38 -4.06 -0.65
N SER A 14 12.89 -3.62 -1.79
CA SER A 14 13.67 -3.03 -2.88
C SER A 14 13.09 -1.71 -3.36
N LEU A 15 13.81 -1.05 -4.25
CA LEU A 15 13.27 0.03 -5.06
C LEU A 15 12.12 -0.49 -5.93
N THR A 16 11.06 0.32 -6.05
CA THR A 16 9.91 0.03 -6.92
C THR A 16 10.14 0.47 -8.37
N THR A 17 11.29 1.07 -8.66
CA THR A 17 11.74 1.47 -9.99
C THR A 17 13.09 0.83 -10.32
N PRO A 18 13.42 0.60 -11.60
CA PRO A 18 14.75 0.15 -12.00
C PRO A 18 15.86 1.01 -11.38
N PRO A 19 16.94 0.41 -10.87
CA PRO A 19 17.37 -0.98 -11.03
C PRO A 19 16.78 -1.99 -10.02
N CYS A 20 15.71 -1.64 -9.30
CA CYS A 20 15.02 -2.55 -8.36
C CYS A 20 15.93 -3.09 -7.24
N THR A 21 16.97 -2.33 -6.87
CA THR A 21 17.97 -2.75 -5.88
C THR A 21 17.34 -3.04 -4.52
N GLU A 22 17.77 -4.14 -3.90
CA GLU A 22 17.34 -4.56 -2.56
C GLU A 22 18.07 -3.80 -1.44
N GLY A 23 17.52 -3.87 -0.23
CA GLY A 23 18.10 -3.24 0.97
C GLY A 23 17.34 -2.02 1.47
N VAL A 24 16.23 -1.66 0.82
CA VAL A 24 15.32 -0.61 1.29
C VAL A 24 14.58 -1.10 2.52
N ILE A 25 14.57 -0.29 3.58
CA ILE A 25 13.72 -0.54 4.75
C ILE A 25 12.44 0.30 4.61
N TRP A 26 11.37 -0.35 4.18
CA TRP A 26 10.07 0.28 4.00
C TRP A 26 9.38 0.51 5.33
N THR A 27 8.80 1.70 5.51
CA THR A 27 7.85 2.02 6.58
C THR A 27 6.56 2.50 5.94
N VAL A 28 5.46 1.78 6.15
CA VAL A 28 4.15 2.08 5.58
C VAL A 28 3.22 2.44 6.71
N PHE A 29 2.75 3.68 6.75
CA PHE A 29 1.86 4.14 7.81
C PHE A 29 0.46 3.54 7.66
N LYS A 30 -0.19 3.24 8.79
CA LYS A 30 -1.54 2.67 8.85
C LYS A 30 -2.60 3.66 8.40
N THR A 31 -2.43 4.93 8.78
CA THR A 31 -3.40 5.98 8.46
C THR A 31 -3.02 6.65 7.14
N PRO A 32 -3.90 6.62 6.11
CA PRO A 32 -3.64 7.32 4.86
C PRO A 32 -3.82 8.83 5.01
N ILE A 33 -3.20 9.59 4.12
CA ILE A 33 -3.47 11.01 3.95
C ILE A 33 -4.67 11.14 3.00
N ILE A 34 -5.67 11.92 3.41
CA ILE A 34 -6.85 12.21 2.58
C ILE A 34 -6.60 13.50 1.81
N PHE A 35 -6.83 13.46 0.50
CA PHE A 35 -6.80 14.60 -0.41
C PHE A 35 -8.21 14.85 -0.96
N SER A 36 -8.50 16.08 -1.35
CA SER A 36 -9.72 16.41 -2.09
C SER A 36 -9.67 15.88 -3.53
N GLU A 37 -10.83 15.66 -4.14
CA GLU A 37 -10.92 15.20 -5.53
C GLU A 37 -10.21 16.15 -6.50
N ASN A 38 -10.38 17.46 -6.32
CA ASN A 38 -9.73 18.48 -7.16
C ASN A 38 -8.19 18.40 -7.12
N GLU A 39 -7.62 18.09 -5.96
CA GLU A 39 -6.16 17.92 -5.82
C GLU A 39 -5.71 16.64 -6.52
N ILE A 40 -6.44 15.54 -6.36
CA ILE A 40 -6.16 14.25 -7.02
C ILE A 40 -6.24 14.39 -8.54
N ASP A 41 -7.25 15.09 -9.05
CA ASP A 41 -7.42 15.32 -10.48
C ASP A 41 -6.31 16.20 -11.05
N GLY A 42 -5.86 17.20 -10.29
CA GLY A 42 -4.66 17.96 -10.61
C GLY A 42 -3.42 17.07 -10.78
N PHE A 43 -3.23 16.07 -9.91
CA PHE A 43 -2.14 15.10 -10.07
C PHE A 43 -2.33 14.20 -11.30
N ARG A 44 -3.52 13.64 -11.50
CA ARG A 44 -3.84 12.73 -12.61
C ARG A 44 -3.65 13.37 -13.99
N GLN A 45 -3.90 14.67 -14.11
CA GLN A 45 -3.71 15.40 -15.37
C GLN A 45 -2.24 15.65 -15.71
N ASN A 46 -1.35 15.67 -14.71
CA ASN A 46 0.05 16.06 -14.86
C ASN A 46 1.04 14.89 -14.74
N ILE A 47 0.57 13.69 -14.42
CA ILE A 47 1.40 12.50 -14.18
C ILE A 47 0.85 11.33 -15.00
N SER A 48 1.74 10.44 -15.46
CA SER A 48 1.33 9.19 -16.11
C SER A 48 0.46 8.34 -15.18
N LEU A 49 -0.70 7.90 -15.67
CA LEU A 49 -1.73 7.22 -14.89
C LEU A 49 -1.27 5.85 -14.34
N GLU A 50 -0.24 5.24 -14.91
CA GLU A 50 0.27 3.91 -14.54
C GLU A 50 1.73 3.96 -14.08
N ASN A 51 2.06 4.95 -13.25
CA ASN A 51 3.41 5.18 -12.73
C ASN A 51 3.73 4.39 -11.45
N TYR A 52 3.12 3.22 -11.26
CA TYR A 52 3.31 2.36 -10.10
C TYR A 52 3.74 0.96 -10.52
N ARG A 53 4.43 0.26 -9.61
CA ARG A 53 4.80 -1.14 -9.79
C ARG A 53 3.75 -2.03 -9.13
N SER A 54 3.30 -3.08 -9.81
CA SER A 54 2.38 -4.07 -9.24
C SER A 54 2.94 -4.69 -7.94
N PRO A 55 2.08 -5.05 -6.97
CA PRO A 55 2.50 -5.77 -5.77
C PRO A 55 3.35 -6.99 -6.11
N GLN A 56 4.40 -7.23 -5.32
CA GLN A 56 5.31 -8.36 -5.51
C GLN A 56 5.08 -9.38 -4.40
N ALA A 57 5.27 -10.66 -4.72
CA ALA A 57 5.09 -11.75 -3.76
C ALA A 57 5.86 -11.53 -2.45
N ILE A 58 5.25 -11.91 -1.33
CA ILE A 58 5.85 -11.73 0.00
C ILE A 58 7.05 -12.65 0.23
N TYR A 59 7.04 -13.84 -0.38
CA TYR A 59 8.00 -14.92 -0.13
C TYR A 59 8.22 -15.14 1.37
N ASN A 60 9.47 -15.24 1.82
CA ASN A 60 9.83 -15.49 3.21
C ASN A 60 10.07 -14.19 4.01
N ARG A 61 9.63 -13.02 3.50
CA ARG A 61 9.86 -11.74 4.19
C ARG A 61 8.95 -11.59 5.39
N MET A 62 9.56 -11.24 6.52
CA MET A 62 8.83 -10.86 7.74
C MET A 62 8.41 -9.39 7.65
N VAL A 63 7.14 -9.13 7.92
CA VAL A 63 6.58 -7.77 8.06
C VAL A 63 6.30 -7.52 9.53
N TYR A 64 6.94 -6.50 10.07
CA TYR A 64 6.74 -6.05 11.44
C TYR A 64 5.64 -4.99 11.48
N ARG A 65 4.93 -4.88 12.61
CA ARG A 65 4.02 -3.78 12.92
C ARG A 65 4.26 -3.34 14.35
N ASN A 66 3.94 -2.09 14.66
CA ASN A 66 4.13 -1.54 16.00
C ASN A 66 2.82 -1.25 16.76
N PHE A 67 1.68 -1.65 16.19
CA PHE A 67 0.36 -1.51 16.78
C PHE A 67 -0.26 -2.89 17.09
N LEU A 68 -1.25 -2.89 17.99
CA LEU A 68 -1.92 -4.12 18.43
C LEU A 68 -2.68 -4.77 17.27
N ASN A 69 -2.79 -6.10 17.31
CA ASN A 69 -3.69 -6.80 16.40
C ASN A 69 -5.13 -6.45 16.80
N GLU A 70 -5.79 -5.58 16.05
CA GLU A 70 -7.23 -5.40 16.19
C GLU A 70 -7.87 -6.75 15.82
N THR A 71 -8.66 -7.31 16.74
CA THR A 71 -9.33 -8.60 16.56
C THR A 71 -10.36 -8.50 15.44
N LEU A 72 -10.02 -9.06 14.26
CA LEU A 72 -10.90 -9.45 13.14
C LEU A 72 -12.24 -8.70 13.02
N SER A 73 -12.20 -7.40 12.73
CA SER A 73 -13.36 -6.70 12.14
C SER A 73 -12.99 -5.70 11.04
N SER A 74 -11.71 -5.57 10.70
CA SER A 74 -11.23 -4.54 9.78
C SER A 74 -9.87 -4.86 9.13
N ILE A 75 -9.47 -6.14 9.03
CA ILE A 75 -8.28 -6.48 8.23
C ILE A 75 -8.62 -6.13 6.78
N PRO A 76 -7.92 -5.17 6.13
CA PRO A 76 -8.00 -5.03 4.68
C PRO A 76 -7.47 -6.34 4.13
N ASP A 77 -8.29 -7.01 3.33
CA ASP A 77 -8.00 -8.28 2.69
C ASP A 77 -6.50 -8.41 2.33
N TYR A 78 -5.79 -9.30 3.03
CA TYR A 78 -4.48 -9.80 2.57
C TYR A 78 -4.61 -10.55 1.22
N ASN A 79 -5.82 -10.62 0.65
CA ASN A 79 -6.17 -11.22 -0.63
C ASN A 79 -5.82 -10.35 -1.85
N CYS A 80 -5.06 -9.26 -1.71
CA CYS A 80 -4.52 -8.52 -2.85
C CYS A 80 -3.73 -9.41 -3.86
N CYS A 81 -3.30 -10.61 -3.47
CA CYS A 81 -2.52 -11.50 -4.33
C CYS A 81 -3.01 -12.96 -4.36
N SER A 82 -4.23 -13.27 -3.91
CA SER A 82 -4.84 -14.56 -4.25
C SER A 82 -5.51 -14.46 -5.62
N GLU A 83 -5.38 -15.51 -6.44
CA GLU A 83 -5.75 -15.56 -7.88
C GLU A 83 -7.26 -15.38 -8.18
N ASN A 84 -8.04 -14.81 -7.27
CA ASN A 84 -9.50 -14.69 -7.37
C ASN A 84 -9.99 -13.23 -7.30
N TRP A 85 -9.31 -12.27 -7.93
CA TRP A 85 -9.88 -10.92 -8.17
C TRP A 85 -10.96 -10.91 -9.30
N ASN A 86 -11.41 -12.07 -9.76
CA ASN A 86 -12.60 -12.14 -10.60
C ASN A 86 -13.82 -12.33 -9.69
N ASN A 87 -14.47 -11.23 -9.29
CA ASN A 87 -15.92 -11.10 -8.96
C ASN A 87 -16.23 -10.10 -7.83
N SER A 88 -15.68 -8.89 -7.85
CA SER A 88 -16.33 -7.73 -7.25
C SER A 88 -16.74 -6.74 -8.34
N SER A 89 -17.75 -7.13 -9.10
CA SER A 89 -18.59 -6.20 -9.86
C SER A 89 -19.39 -5.32 -8.90
N ASN A 90 -19.67 -4.09 -9.37
CA ASN A 90 -20.59 -3.07 -8.84
C ASN A 90 -19.94 -2.09 -7.85
N SER A 91 -20.11 -0.78 -7.89
CA SER A 91 -20.78 0.19 -8.78
C SER A 91 -20.78 1.50 -7.96
N ALA A 92 -20.62 2.64 -8.63
CA ALA A 92 -20.58 4.02 -8.11
C ALA A 92 -19.24 4.48 -7.51
#